data_AF-A0A9R0Z1N2-F1
#
_entry.id   AF-A0A9R0Z1N2-F1
#
_cell.length_a   1.000
_cell.length_b   1.000
_cell.length_c   1.000
_cell.angle_alpha   90.00
_cell.angle_beta   90.00
_cell.angle_gamma   90.00
#
_symmetry.space_group_name_H-M   'P 1'
#
loop_
_entity.id
_entity.type
_entity.pdbx_description
1 polymer ?
#
loop_
_entity_poly.entity_id
_entity_poly.type
_entity_poly.pdbx_seq_one_letter_code
_entity_poly.pdbx_strand_id
1 'polypeptide(L)'
;MPGSVRLRDNEILQRIMVRQAEEKRLYGAICAAPAVVLMPWGLHKGRKITCHPSFIGDLPTFRAVESNVQVSGELTTSRGPGTAFQFALSFVEQLFGPHAVEDVDSTLIDAALERSTEVNRVEWPFDHKPQVLIPIANGSEEMEIIMLVDILRRANINVVLASVDESTNIVGSQRMKIVADKCILDASDSKYDLIIIPGGHAGAERLHRSTTLKKLLKEQKQASRMYGGISYSPLILQKQGLLEYLLIILLRD
;
A
#
# COMPACT_ATOMS: atom_id res chain seq x y z
N MET A 1 13.76 -3.16 14.94
CA MET A 1 12.30 -2.88 14.85
C MET A 1 11.85 -2.07 16.07
N PRO A 2 11.94 -0.73 16.04
CA PRO A 2 11.53 0.08 17.20
C PRO A 2 10.01 0.14 17.39
N GLY A 3 9.21 -0.01 16.33
CA GLY A 3 7.75 0.18 16.38
C GLY A 3 7.03 -0.79 17.32
N SER A 4 7.09 -2.10 17.05
CA SER A 4 6.41 -3.12 17.87
C SER A 4 6.90 -3.15 19.32
N VAL A 5 8.20 -2.92 19.53
CA VAL A 5 8.81 -2.81 20.87
C VAL A 5 8.21 -1.63 21.64
N ARG A 6 8.10 -0.45 21.02
CA ARG A 6 7.47 0.73 21.64
C ARG A 6 5.99 0.49 21.96
N LEU A 7 5.27 -0.25 21.13
CA LEU A 7 3.87 -0.61 21.42
C LEU A 7 3.76 -1.59 22.59
N ARG A 8 4.64 -2.61 22.65
CA ARG A 8 4.72 -3.57 23.76
C ARG A 8 4.97 -2.86 25.10
N ASP A 9 5.86 -1.87 25.10
CA ASP A 9 6.30 -1.16 26.31
C ASP A 9 5.32 -0.03 26.71
N ASN A 10 4.19 0.12 26.01
CA ASN A 10 3.16 1.09 26.34
C ASN A 10 2.09 0.48 27.27
N GLU A 11 2.17 0.82 28.55
CA GLU A 11 1.25 0.31 29.58
C GLU A 11 -0.22 0.71 29.34
N ILE A 12 -0.47 1.89 28.76
CA ILE A 12 -1.83 2.36 28.47
C ILE A 12 -2.44 1.47 27.39
N LEU A 13 -1.70 1.19 26.32
CA LEU A 13 -2.14 0.31 25.25
C LEU A 13 -2.33 -1.12 25.76
N GLN A 14 -1.42 -1.62 26.61
CA GLN A 14 -1.58 -2.92 27.25
C GLN A 14 -2.90 -3.01 28.01
N ARG A 15 -3.21 -2.03 28.86
CA ARG A 15 -4.48 -2.00 29.63
C ARG A 15 -5.71 -2.00 28.72
N ILE A 16 -5.68 -1.22 27.64
CA ILE A 16 -6.78 -1.18 26.65
C ILE A 16 -6.96 -2.57 26.02
N MET A 17 -5.87 -3.20 25.58
CA MET A 17 -5.93 -4.48 24.87
C MET A 17 -6.30 -5.66 25.79
N VAL A 18 -5.83 -5.67 27.03
CA VAL A 18 -6.23 -6.67 28.03
C VAL A 18 -7.72 -6.55 28.31
N ARG A 19 -8.22 -5.33 28.56
CA ARG A 19 -9.65 -5.09 28.77
C ARG A 19 -10.49 -5.53 27.56
N GLN A 20 -10.05 -5.19 26.34
CA GLN A 20 -10.71 -5.61 25.10
C GLN A 20 -10.87 -7.13 25.02
N ALA A 21 -9.81 -7.88 25.36
CA ALA A 21 -9.82 -9.33 25.37
C ALA A 21 -10.69 -9.92 26.49
N GLU A 22 -10.64 -9.36 27.70
CA GLU A 22 -11.47 -9.78 28.85
C GLU A 22 -12.97 -9.59 28.58
N GLU A 23 -13.32 -8.51 27.88
CA GLU A 23 -14.69 -8.19 27.45
C GLU A 23 -15.14 -8.99 26.21
N LYS A 24 -14.31 -9.94 25.72
CA LYS A 24 -14.57 -10.77 24.53
C LYS A 24 -14.90 -9.93 23.29
N ARG A 25 -14.17 -8.83 23.09
CA ARG A 25 -14.27 -7.99 21.89
C ARG A 25 -13.16 -8.34 20.91
N LEU A 26 -13.38 -8.06 19.63
CA LEU A 26 -12.39 -8.31 18.59
C LEU A 26 -11.10 -7.52 18.84
N TYR A 27 -9.97 -8.17 18.60
CA TYR A 27 -8.64 -7.57 18.61
C TYR A 27 -7.73 -8.32 17.64
N GLY A 28 -6.62 -7.69 17.24
CA GLY A 28 -5.69 -8.35 16.33
C GLY A 28 -4.29 -7.76 16.29
N ALA A 29 -3.40 -8.51 15.65
CA ALA A 29 -2.01 -8.14 15.49
C ALA A 29 -1.44 -8.69 14.18
N ILE A 30 -0.60 -7.90 13.51
CA ILE A 30 0.00 -8.26 12.22
C ILE A 30 1.53 -8.17 12.29
N CYS A 31 2.20 -8.90 11.41
CA CYS A 31 3.65 -8.87 11.25
C CYS A 31 4.35 -9.37 12.52
N ALA A 32 5.22 -8.57 13.14
CA ALA A 32 5.93 -8.95 14.36
C ALA A 32 5.08 -8.81 15.63
N ALA A 33 3.94 -8.10 15.58
CA ALA A 33 3.16 -7.79 16.76
C ALA A 33 2.58 -9.02 17.50
N PRO A 34 2.17 -10.12 16.85
CA PRO A 34 1.76 -11.33 17.57
C PRO A 34 2.84 -11.85 18.52
N ALA A 35 4.09 -11.96 18.05
CA ALA A 35 5.22 -12.43 18.86
C ALA A 35 5.74 -11.37 19.84
N VAL A 36 5.85 -10.11 19.40
CA VAL A 36 6.51 -9.06 20.18
C VAL A 36 5.57 -8.36 21.17
N VAL A 37 4.27 -8.30 20.88
CA VAL A 37 3.29 -7.53 21.69
C VAL A 37 2.31 -8.47 22.40
N LEU A 38 1.59 -9.32 21.65
CA LEU A 38 0.55 -10.16 22.24
C LEU A 38 1.11 -11.26 23.15
N MET A 39 2.30 -11.80 22.85
CA MET A 39 2.89 -12.83 23.69
C MET A 39 3.27 -12.33 25.09
N PRO A 40 4.07 -11.25 25.25
CA PRO A 40 4.38 -10.70 26.56
C PRO A 40 3.15 -10.31 27.39
N TRP A 41 2.07 -9.85 26.74
CA TRP A 41 0.82 -9.51 27.42
C TRP A 41 -0.08 -10.71 27.71
N GLY A 42 0.28 -11.92 27.24
CA GLY A 42 -0.51 -13.13 27.44
C GLY A 42 -1.78 -13.21 26.59
N LEU A 43 -1.99 -12.30 25.63
CA LEU A 43 -3.20 -12.20 24.81
C LEU A 43 -3.32 -13.30 23.73
N HIS A 44 -2.29 -14.13 23.58
CA HIS A 44 -2.29 -15.29 22.66
C HIS A 44 -2.74 -16.60 23.33
N LYS A 45 -2.94 -16.61 24.66
CA LYS A 45 -3.13 -17.86 25.42
C LYS A 45 -4.37 -18.62 24.95
N GLY A 46 -4.18 -19.91 24.66
CA GLY A 46 -5.24 -20.82 24.22
C GLY A 46 -5.69 -20.64 22.76
N ARG A 47 -5.01 -19.80 21.97
CA ARG A 47 -5.40 -19.43 20.61
C ARG A 47 -4.36 -19.94 19.60
N LYS A 48 -4.78 -20.30 18.38
CA LYS A 48 -3.86 -20.48 17.26
C LYS A 48 -3.53 -19.12 16.67
N ILE A 49 -2.27 -18.88 16.34
CA ILE A 49 -1.80 -17.58 15.85
C ILE A 49 -0.79 -17.76 14.71
N THR A 50 -0.83 -16.82 13.78
CA THR A 50 0.20 -16.63 12.75
C THR A 50 1.02 -15.39 13.07
N CYS A 51 2.18 -15.24 12.45
CA CYS A 51 3.11 -14.13 12.66
C CYS A 51 4.00 -13.98 11.42
N HIS A 52 4.76 -12.89 11.36
CA HIS A 52 5.78 -12.73 10.33
C HIS A 52 6.73 -13.94 10.30
N PRO A 53 7.13 -14.44 9.10
CA PRO A 53 7.98 -15.62 8.98
C PRO A 53 9.23 -15.59 9.88
N SER A 54 9.90 -14.44 9.95
CA SER A 54 11.10 -14.25 10.80
C SER A 54 10.85 -14.33 12.31
N PHE A 55 9.59 -14.32 12.76
CA PHE A 55 9.19 -14.35 14.18
C PHE A 55 8.33 -15.58 14.51
N ILE A 56 8.03 -16.43 13.53
CA ILE A 56 7.14 -17.58 13.77
C ILE A 56 7.78 -18.61 14.71
N GLY A 57 9.11 -18.71 14.68
CA GLY A 57 9.88 -19.57 15.58
C GLY A 57 9.86 -19.12 17.05
N ASP A 58 9.48 -17.87 17.33
CA ASP A 58 9.32 -17.36 18.70
C ASP A 58 7.99 -17.80 19.32
N LEU A 59 7.03 -18.25 18.50
CA LEU A 59 5.71 -18.67 18.95
C LEU A 59 5.73 -20.08 19.55
N PRO A 60 4.80 -20.40 20.48
CA PRO A 60 4.62 -21.77 20.96
C PRO A 60 4.28 -22.71 19.80
N THR A 61 5.09 -23.73 19.56
CA THR A 61 5.04 -24.60 18.35
C THR A 61 3.66 -25.19 18.08
N PHE A 62 2.92 -25.59 19.11
CA PHE A 62 1.59 -26.19 18.98
C PHE A 62 0.45 -25.20 18.70
N ARG A 63 0.73 -23.88 18.74
CA ARG A 63 -0.21 -22.79 18.45
C ARG A 63 0.16 -21.99 17.21
N ALA A 64 1.42 -22.06 16.77
CA ALA A 64 1.89 -21.41 15.56
C ALA A 64 1.30 -22.09 14.32
N VAL A 65 0.77 -21.27 13.40
CA VAL A 65 0.24 -21.73 12.10
C VAL A 65 0.71 -20.81 11.00
N GLU A 66 0.78 -21.32 9.76
CA GLU A 66 1.36 -20.60 8.62
C GLU A 66 0.32 -19.92 7.71
N SER A 67 -0.95 -19.90 8.11
CA SER A 67 -2.00 -19.17 7.38
C SER A 67 -1.68 -17.68 7.25
N ASN A 68 -2.08 -17.07 6.12
CA ASN A 68 -1.90 -15.63 5.88
C ASN A 68 -2.61 -14.78 6.94
N VAL A 69 -3.84 -15.18 7.26
CA VAL A 69 -4.67 -14.64 8.33
C VAL A 69 -5.15 -15.81 9.19
N GLN A 70 -5.02 -15.68 10.51
CA GLN A 70 -5.53 -16.65 11.46
C GLN A 70 -6.53 -15.99 12.41
N VAL A 71 -7.80 -16.38 12.27
CA VAL A 71 -8.86 -16.07 13.24
C VAL A 71 -8.90 -17.17 14.30
N SER A 72 -8.99 -16.81 15.57
CA SER A 72 -9.15 -17.73 16.69
C SER A 72 -10.03 -17.07 17.75
N GLY A 73 -11.34 -17.33 17.72
CA GLY A 73 -12.28 -16.56 18.54
C GLY A 73 -12.19 -15.08 18.21
N GLU A 74 -12.00 -14.23 19.20
CA GLU A 74 -11.93 -12.77 19.04
C GLU A 74 -10.56 -12.26 18.58
N LEU A 75 -9.54 -13.12 18.53
CA LEU A 75 -8.19 -12.77 18.08
C LEU A 75 -8.03 -13.06 16.59
N THR A 76 -7.66 -12.04 15.81
CA THR A 76 -7.18 -12.21 14.43
C THR A 76 -5.70 -11.83 14.33
N THR A 77 -4.88 -12.71 13.72
CA THR A 77 -3.46 -12.44 13.46
C THR A 77 -3.12 -12.55 11.98
N SER A 78 -2.07 -11.85 11.52
CA SER A 78 -1.65 -11.85 10.12
C SER A 78 -0.13 -11.73 9.95
N ARG A 79 0.41 -12.18 8.81
CA ARG A 79 1.85 -12.41 8.61
C ARG A 79 2.67 -11.16 8.29
N GLY A 80 2.15 -10.19 7.54
CA GLY A 80 2.97 -9.07 7.10
C GLY A 80 2.23 -8.08 6.21
N PRO A 81 2.93 -7.06 5.66
CA PRO A 81 2.30 -6.04 4.83
C PRO A 81 1.55 -6.63 3.63
N GLY A 82 2.09 -7.68 2.98
CA GLY A 82 1.42 -8.36 1.87
C GLY A 82 0.12 -9.08 2.22
N THR A 83 -0.15 -9.34 3.52
CA THR A 83 -1.40 -9.95 4.00
C THR A 83 -2.30 -8.94 4.70
N ALA A 84 -1.99 -7.64 4.62
CA ALA A 84 -2.75 -6.57 5.27
C ALA A 84 -4.16 -6.41 4.66
N PHE A 85 -4.30 -6.60 3.35
CA PHE A 85 -5.58 -6.57 2.66
C PHE A 85 -6.53 -7.66 3.18
N GLN A 86 -6.10 -8.93 3.14
CA GLN A 86 -6.84 -10.08 3.68
C GLN A 86 -7.15 -9.90 5.18
N PHE A 87 -6.23 -9.29 5.93
CA PHE A 87 -6.43 -9.01 7.35
C PHE A 87 -7.54 -7.98 7.60
N ALA A 88 -7.62 -6.93 6.78
CA ALA A 88 -8.68 -5.93 6.86
C ALA A 88 -10.05 -6.52 6.50
N LEU A 89 -10.13 -7.29 5.40
CA LEU A 89 -11.37 -7.97 4.99
C LEU A 89 -11.89 -8.95 6.05
N SER A 90 -10.98 -9.65 6.75
CA SER A 90 -11.37 -10.53 7.85
C SER A 90 -12.08 -9.78 8.99
N PHE A 91 -11.76 -8.52 9.24
CA PHE A 91 -12.52 -7.72 10.22
C PHE A 91 -13.85 -7.22 9.66
N VAL A 92 -13.93 -6.88 8.37
CA VAL A 92 -15.21 -6.56 7.72
C VAL A 92 -16.17 -7.73 7.88
N GLU A 93 -15.71 -8.95 7.60
CA GLU A 93 -16.49 -10.18 7.77
C GLU A 93 -16.95 -10.38 9.23
N GLN A 94 -16.03 -10.26 10.19
CA GLN A 94 -16.35 -10.47 11.60
C GLN A 94 -17.29 -9.39 12.18
N LEU A 95 -17.27 -8.17 11.64
CA LEU A 95 -18.08 -7.05 12.11
C LEU A 95 -19.45 -6.96 11.44
N PHE A 96 -19.52 -7.27 10.13
CA PHE A 96 -20.70 -7.00 9.29
C PHE A 96 -21.24 -8.25 8.58
N GLY A 97 -20.56 -9.39 8.71
CA GLY A 97 -20.93 -10.65 8.06
C GLY A 97 -20.34 -10.78 6.64
N PRO A 98 -20.52 -11.96 6.01
CA PRO A 98 -19.85 -12.31 4.75
C PRO A 98 -20.28 -11.44 3.56
N HIS A 99 -21.54 -11.01 3.49
CA HIS A 99 -22.03 -10.19 2.37
C HIS A 99 -21.34 -8.81 2.29
N ALA A 100 -20.96 -8.22 3.43
CA ALA A 100 -20.25 -6.95 3.43
C ALA A 100 -18.83 -7.07 2.84
N VAL A 101 -18.25 -8.27 2.85
CA VAL A 101 -16.96 -8.53 2.20
C VAL A 101 -17.11 -8.49 0.70
N GLU A 102 -18.16 -9.11 0.14
CA GLU A 102 -18.41 -9.14 -1.31
C GLU A 102 -18.56 -7.72 -1.88
N ASP A 103 -19.29 -6.85 -1.17
CA ASP A 103 -19.47 -5.44 -1.56
C ASP A 103 -18.16 -4.65 -1.55
N VAL A 104 -17.26 -4.92 -0.61
CA VAL A 104 -15.98 -4.21 -0.50
C VAL A 104 -14.96 -4.79 -1.48
N ASP A 105 -14.80 -6.10 -1.50
CA ASP A 105 -13.80 -6.82 -2.28
C ASP A 105 -13.98 -6.56 -3.78
N SER A 106 -15.23 -6.60 -4.28
CA SER A 106 -15.56 -6.33 -5.68
C SER A 106 -15.18 -4.93 -6.16
N THR A 107 -15.00 -3.96 -5.26
CA THR A 107 -14.54 -2.60 -5.61
C THR A 107 -13.02 -2.46 -5.60
N LEU A 108 -12.31 -3.41 -5.00
CA LEU A 108 -10.87 -3.35 -4.75
C LEU A 108 -10.09 -4.25 -5.70
N ILE A 109 -10.59 -5.47 -5.94
CA ILE A 109 -9.98 -6.45 -6.81
C ILE A 109 -11.09 -7.15 -7.60
N ASP A 110 -10.94 -7.24 -8.92
CA ASP A 110 -11.74 -8.18 -9.72
C ASP A 110 -10.98 -9.51 -9.79
N ALA A 111 -11.41 -10.46 -8.95
CA ALA A 111 -10.76 -11.75 -8.73
C ALA A 111 -10.66 -12.65 -9.98
N ALA A 112 -11.25 -12.24 -11.12
CA ALA A 112 -11.18 -12.95 -12.39
C ALA A 112 -10.01 -12.50 -13.30
N LEU A 113 -9.18 -11.53 -12.89
CA LEU A 113 -8.07 -11.03 -13.71
C LEU A 113 -6.78 -11.88 -13.55
N GLU A 114 -6.44 -12.68 -14.57
CA GLU A 114 -5.17 -13.47 -14.66
C GLU A 114 -3.88 -12.61 -14.66
N ARG A 115 -2.77 -13.01 -14.03
CA ARG A 115 -1.44 -12.36 -14.15
C ARG A 115 -1.13 -11.78 -15.55
N SER A 116 -0.69 -10.52 -15.58
CA SER A 116 -0.44 -9.70 -16.78
C SER A 116 0.34 -10.40 -17.90
N THR A 117 -0.16 -10.32 -19.13
CA THR A 117 0.63 -10.60 -20.35
C THR A 117 1.39 -9.34 -20.76
N GLU A 118 2.72 -9.37 -20.71
CA GLU A 118 3.56 -8.28 -21.23
C GLU A 118 3.42 -8.20 -22.77
N VAL A 119 2.68 -7.21 -23.25
CA VAL A 119 2.45 -7.01 -24.69
C VAL A 119 3.54 -6.17 -25.36
N ASN A 120 4.27 -5.39 -24.56
CA ASN A 120 5.36 -4.51 -25.03
C ASN A 120 6.58 -4.77 -24.16
N ARG A 121 7.48 -5.66 -24.61
CA ARG A 121 8.75 -5.91 -23.92
C ARG A 121 9.62 -4.66 -23.93
N VAL A 122 10.00 -4.20 -22.75
CA VAL A 122 10.92 -3.07 -22.60
C VAL A 122 12.12 -3.53 -21.80
N GLU A 123 13.32 -3.35 -22.36
CA GLU A 123 14.55 -3.56 -21.59
C GLU A 123 14.67 -2.46 -20.52
N TRP A 124 15.19 -2.82 -19.35
CA TRP A 124 15.49 -1.91 -18.25
C TRP A 124 17.02 -1.67 -18.16
N PRO A 125 17.61 -0.83 -19.03
CA PRO A 125 19.06 -0.80 -19.26
C PRO A 125 19.80 0.15 -18.30
N PHE A 126 19.39 0.25 -17.03
CA PHE A 126 19.98 1.22 -16.11
C PHE A 126 21.29 0.69 -15.48
N ASP A 127 22.37 1.47 -15.61
CA ASP A 127 23.67 1.26 -14.98
C ASP A 127 23.79 1.90 -13.58
N HIS A 128 22.69 2.47 -13.09
CA HIS A 128 22.60 3.23 -11.86
C HIS A 128 21.35 2.86 -11.05
N LYS A 129 21.26 3.38 -9.83
CA LYS A 129 20.10 3.19 -8.94
C LYS A 129 18.86 3.90 -9.52
N PRO A 130 17.77 3.19 -9.89
CA PRO A 130 16.64 3.80 -10.56
C PRO A 130 15.96 4.91 -9.75
N GLN A 131 15.51 5.93 -10.46
CA GLN A 131 14.81 7.12 -9.97
C GLN A 131 13.35 7.08 -10.43
N VAL A 132 12.41 6.97 -9.48
CA VAL A 132 10.97 6.89 -9.76
C VAL A 132 10.26 8.10 -9.17
N LEU A 133 9.43 8.75 -9.98
CA LEU A 133 8.51 9.79 -9.53
C LEU A 133 7.10 9.21 -9.37
N ILE A 134 6.48 9.48 -8.23
CA ILE A 134 5.05 9.23 -8.00
C ILE A 134 4.41 10.60 -7.69
N PRO A 135 3.73 11.24 -8.66
CA PRO A 135 3.04 12.49 -8.43
C PRO A 135 1.69 12.23 -7.75
N ILE A 136 1.37 12.97 -6.69
CA ILE A 136 0.13 12.84 -5.93
C ILE A 136 -0.61 14.17 -5.82
N ALA A 137 -1.92 14.10 -5.59
CA ALA A 137 -2.77 15.24 -5.36
C ALA A 137 -3.81 14.92 -4.28
N ASN A 138 -4.50 15.94 -3.78
CA ASN A 138 -5.71 15.72 -2.99
C ASN A 138 -6.72 14.86 -3.76
N GLY A 139 -7.22 13.81 -3.13
CA GLY A 139 -8.14 12.84 -3.72
C GLY A 139 -7.46 11.74 -4.55
N SER A 140 -6.13 11.60 -4.50
CA SER A 140 -5.43 10.43 -5.02
C SER A 140 -5.76 9.17 -4.19
N GLU A 141 -5.74 7.99 -4.83
CA GLU A 141 -5.97 6.69 -4.18
C GLU A 141 -4.76 6.32 -3.30
N GLU A 142 -5.00 6.13 -2.00
CA GLU A 142 -3.94 6.05 -1.00
C GLU A 142 -3.26 4.69 -0.92
N MET A 143 -3.99 3.60 -1.19
CA MET A 143 -3.42 2.25 -1.14
C MET A 143 -2.41 2.05 -2.26
N GLU A 144 -2.73 2.48 -3.48
CA GLU A 144 -1.85 2.49 -4.64
C GLU A 144 -0.56 3.28 -4.33
N ILE A 145 -0.69 4.47 -3.72
CA ILE A 145 0.46 5.29 -3.32
C ILE A 145 1.33 4.53 -2.31
N ILE A 146 0.75 4.06 -1.21
CA ILE A 146 1.49 3.45 -0.10
C ILE A 146 2.16 2.16 -0.58
N MET A 147 1.46 1.32 -1.35
CA MET A 147 1.99 0.06 -1.86
C MET A 147 3.15 0.28 -2.85
N LEU A 148 2.99 1.19 -3.81
CA LEU A 148 4.07 1.52 -4.75
C LEU A 148 5.30 2.05 -4.01
N VAL A 149 5.11 3.01 -3.11
CA VAL A 149 6.23 3.61 -2.35
C VAL A 149 6.93 2.56 -1.47
N ASP A 150 6.19 1.75 -0.71
CA ASP A 150 6.77 0.75 0.19
C ASP A 150 7.54 -0.34 -0.57
N ILE A 151 6.93 -0.92 -1.62
CA ILE A 151 7.54 -2.02 -2.39
C ILE A 151 8.78 -1.53 -3.13
N LEU A 152 8.70 -0.40 -3.84
CA LEU A 152 9.83 0.11 -4.61
C LEU A 152 11.00 0.52 -3.69
N ARG A 153 10.72 1.18 -2.56
CA ARG A 153 11.78 1.54 -1.60
C ARG A 153 12.42 0.30 -0.96
N ARG A 154 11.66 -0.78 -0.69
CA ARG A 154 12.23 -2.08 -0.24
C ARG A 154 13.15 -2.71 -1.26
N ALA A 155 12.85 -2.54 -2.55
CA ALA A 155 13.73 -2.95 -3.65
C ALA A 155 14.95 -2.01 -3.82
N ASN A 156 15.17 -1.08 -2.88
CA ASN A 156 16.23 -0.09 -2.93
C ASN A 156 16.15 0.80 -4.20
N ILE A 157 14.95 1.13 -4.66
CA ILE A 157 14.73 2.14 -5.71
C ILE A 157 14.60 3.52 -5.06
N ASN A 158 15.11 4.58 -5.70
CA ASN A 158 14.91 5.93 -5.21
C ASN A 158 13.53 6.46 -5.65
N VAL A 159 12.59 6.47 -4.72
CA VAL A 159 11.23 6.94 -4.98
C VAL A 159 11.04 8.35 -4.44
N VAL A 160 10.67 9.27 -5.32
CA VAL A 160 10.25 10.63 -5.00
C VAL A 160 8.73 10.69 -5.05
N LEU A 161 8.11 10.91 -3.90
CA LEU A 161 6.68 11.21 -3.78
C LEU A 161 6.48 12.72 -3.85
N ALA A 162 5.83 13.23 -4.90
CA ALA A 162 5.72 14.67 -5.15
C ALA A 162 4.27 15.17 -5.19
N SER A 163 3.94 16.16 -4.37
CA SER A 163 2.61 16.79 -4.40
C SER A 163 2.49 17.79 -5.55
N VAL A 164 1.42 17.71 -6.34
CA VAL A 164 1.10 18.73 -7.36
C VAL A 164 0.28 19.91 -6.80
N ASP A 165 -0.21 19.80 -5.57
CA ASP A 165 -0.86 20.90 -4.86
C ASP A 165 0.19 21.82 -4.21
N GLU A 166 -0.24 22.97 -3.67
CA GLU A 166 0.63 23.96 -3.02
C GLU A 166 1.30 23.45 -1.74
N SER A 167 0.77 22.38 -1.15
CA SER A 167 1.24 21.77 0.09
C SER A 167 1.74 20.35 -0.17
N THR A 168 2.79 19.95 0.55
CA THR A 168 3.23 18.55 0.61
C THR A 168 2.25 17.67 1.38
N ASN A 169 1.39 18.25 2.22
CA ASN A 169 0.31 17.53 2.90
C ASN A 169 -0.90 17.45 1.98
N ILE A 170 -1.27 16.24 1.59
CA ILE A 170 -2.49 15.95 0.83
C ILE A 170 -3.47 15.12 1.68
N VAL A 171 -4.73 15.16 1.31
CA VAL A 171 -5.77 14.26 1.78
C VAL A 171 -6.18 13.38 0.61
N GLY A 172 -5.97 12.08 0.70
CA GLY A 172 -6.35 11.15 -0.36
C GLY A 172 -7.86 10.90 -0.43
N SER A 173 -8.25 10.02 -1.34
CA SER A 173 -9.65 9.71 -1.68
C SER A 173 -10.48 9.18 -0.50
N GLN A 174 -9.85 8.39 0.39
CA GLN A 174 -10.44 7.82 1.59
C GLN A 174 -10.07 8.61 2.86
N ARG A 175 -9.69 9.88 2.68
CA ARG A 175 -9.40 10.87 3.73
C ARG A 175 -8.13 10.60 4.52
N MET A 176 -7.23 9.73 4.05
CA MET A 176 -5.93 9.57 4.69
C MET A 176 -5.03 10.77 4.37
N LYS A 177 -4.35 11.29 5.40
CA LYS A 177 -3.37 12.36 5.23
C LYS A 177 -2.04 11.74 4.83
N ILE A 178 -1.49 12.18 3.71
CA ILE A 178 -0.18 11.74 3.20
C ILE A 178 0.72 12.98 3.09
N VAL A 179 1.96 12.83 3.54
CA VAL A 179 3.00 13.86 3.40
C VAL A 179 3.92 13.44 2.28
N ALA A 180 3.91 14.20 1.19
CA ALA A 180 4.86 14.06 0.09
C ALA A 180 6.28 14.43 0.53
N ASP A 181 7.28 13.89 -0.16
CA ASP A 181 8.68 14.24 0.10
C ASP A 181 8.96 15.71 -0.30
N LYS A 182 8.29 16.20 -1.36
CA LYS A 182 8.41 17.59 -1.85
C LYS A 182 7.26 18.00 -2.78
N CYS A 183 7.23 19.26 -3.17
CA CYS A 183 6.30 19.76 -4.19
C CYS A 183 6.79 19.38 -5.60
N ILE A 184 5.87 19.31 -6.57
CA ILE A 184 6.17 18.90 -7.95
C ILE A 184 7.13 19.86 -8.66
N LEU A 185 7.15 21.14 -8.25
CA LEU A 185 8.08 22.13 -8.76
C LEU A 185 9.52 21.74 -8.42
N ASP A 186 9.82 21.44 -7.16
CA ASP A 186 11.15 21.00 -6.71
C ASP A 186 11.51 19.58 -7.21
N ALA A 187 10.50 18.78 -7.57
CA ALA A 187 10.72 17.49 -8.23
C ALA A 187 11.09 17.67 -9.71
N SER A 188 10.68 18.76 -10.35
CA SER A 188 10.87 18.98 -11.78
C SER A 188 12.30 19.29 -12.20
N ASP A 189 13.19 19.58 -11.25
CA ASP A 189 14.63 19.77 -11.49
C ASP A 189 15.40 18.45 -11.69
N SER A 190 14.74 17.31 -11.49
CA SER A 190 15.34 15.98 -11.58
C SER A 190 14.85 15.20 -12.81
N LYS A 191 15.67 14.26 -13.29
CA LYS A 191 15.26 13.28 -14.31
C LYS A 191 14.83 11.98 -13.63
N TYR A 192 13.85 11.31 -14.24
CA TYR A 192 13.29 10.07 -13.73
C TYR A 192 13.33 8.97 -14.78
N ASP A 193 13.67 7.77 -14.34
CA ASP A 193 13.65 6.55 -15.16
C ASP A 193 12.22 6.08 -15.38
N LEU A 194 11.36 6.29 -14.38
CA LEU A 194 9.94 5.98 -14.43
C LEU A 194 9.11 7.06 -13.72
N ILE A 195 7.97 7.44 -14.32
CA ILE A 195 6.90 8.18 -13.65
C ILE A 195 5.67 7.28 -13.53
N ILE A 196 5.20 6.99 -12.32
CA ILE A 196 3.98 6.18 -12.07
C ILE A 196 2.89 7.07 -11.52
N ILE A 197 1.77 7.18 -12.23
CA ILE A 197 0.64 8.01 -11.82
C ILE A 197 -0.37 7.15 -11.04
N PRO A 198 -0.63 7.45 -9.75
CA PRO A 198 -1.68 6.79 -8.99
C PRO A 198 -3.07 7.27 -9.44
N GLY A 199 -4.08 6.46 -9.14
CA GLY A 199 -5.48 6.70 -9.42
C GLY A 199 -6.17 7.63 -8.43
N GLY A 200 -7.47 7.39 -8.26
CA GLY A 200 -8.40 8.26 -7.53
C GLY A 200 -9.00 9.30 -8.46
N HIS A 201 -10.33 9.35 -8.58
CA HIS A 201 -11.02 10.19 -9.57
C HIS A 201 -10.67 11.68 -9.43
N ALA A 202 -10.80 12.22 -8.21
CA ALA A 202 -10.50 13.63 -7.93
C ALA A 202 -8.99 13.93 -8.05
N GLY A 203 -8.14 13.03 -7.57
CA GLY A 203 -6.68 13.15 -7.68
C GLY A 203 -6.23 13.16 -9.14
N ALA A 204 -6.76 12.24 -9.95
CA ALA A 204 -6.45 12.14 -11.38
C ALA A 204 -6.81 13.41 -12.16
N GLU A 205 -7.97 14.01 -11.90
CA GLU A 205 -8.35 15.27 -12.54
C GLU A 205 -7.45 16.44 -12.13
N ARG A 206 -6.98 16.47 -10.87
CA ARG A 206 -6.00 17.47 -10.41
C ARG A 206 -4.63 17.27 -11.04
N LEU A 207 -4.14 16.03 -11.07
CA LEU A 207 -2.90 15.65 -11.75
C LEU A 207 -2.96 16.05 -13.23
N HIS A 208 -4.10 15.84 -13.89
CA HIS A 208 -4.33 16.31 -15.26
C HIS A 208 -4.27 17.84 -15.41
N ARG A 209 -4.54 18.64 -14.37
CA ARG A 209 -4.45 20.11 -14.46
C ARG A 209 -3.03 20.64 -14.23
N SER A 210 -2.15 19.86 -13.61
CA SER A 210 -0.78 20.28 -13.34
C SER A 210 0.03 20.50 -14.62
N THR A 211 0.44 21.74 -14.87
CA THR A 211 1.28 22.12 -16.01
C THR A 211 2.69 21.56 -15.88
N THR A 212 3.24 21.53 -14.66
CA THR A 212 4.54 20.94 -14.35
C THR A 212 4.56 19.45 -14.65
N LEU A 213 3.54 18.70 -14.20
CA LEU A 213 3.45 17.27 -14.50
C LEU A 213 3.30 17.01 -15.99
N LYS A 214 2.49 17.80 -16.71
CA LYS A 214 2.38 17.71 -18.18
C LYS A 214 3.73 17.88 -18.87
N LYS A 215 4.54 18.83 -18.42
CA LYS A 215 5.89 19.06 -18.96
C LYS A 215 6.76 17.83 -18.74
N LEU A 216 6.82 17.31 -17.52
CA LEU A 216 7.62 16.11 -17.19
C LEU A 216 7.21 14.88 -18.01
N LEU A 217 5.91 14.64 -18.19
CA LEU A 217 5.43 13.51 -18.98
C LEU A 217 5.76 13.64 -20.47
N LYS A 218 5.71 14.85 -21.02
CA LYS A 218 6.17 15.11 -22.40
C LYS A 218 7.67 14.87 -22.55
N GLU A 219 8.46 15.28 -21.55
CA GLU A 219 9.91 15.03 -21.52
C GLU A 219 10.23 13.54 -21.39
N GLN A 220 9.46 12.76 -20.63
CA GLN A 220 9.56 11.29 -20.62
C GLN A 220 9.33 10.72 -22.02
N LYS A 221 8.22 11.09 -22.68
CA LYS A 221 7.89 10.62 -24.04
C LYS A 221 8.98 10.98 -25.05
N GLN A 222 9.46 12.23 -25.04
CA GLN A 222 10.50 12.70 -25.98
C GLN A 222 11.84 11.99 -25.79
N ALA A 223 12.17 11.63 -24.56
CA ALA A 223 13.41 10.94 -24.24
C ALA A 223 13.27 9.42 -24.20
N SER A 224 12.12 8.87 -24.63
CA SER A 224 11.82 7.43 -24.58
C SER A 224 12.01 6.81 -23.18
N ARG A 225 11.74 7.57 -22.12
CA ARG A 225 11.77 7.08 -20.72
C ARG A 225 10.38 6.63 -20.29
N MET A 226 10.33 5.70 -19.34
CA MET A 226 9.09 5.03 -19.01
C MET A 226 8.14 5.93 -18.21
N TYR A 227 6.84 5.78 -18.46
CA TYR A 227 5.78 6.34 -17.63
C TYR A 227 4.55 5.45 -17.72
N GLY A 228 3.76 5.42 -16.66
CA GLY A 228 2.61 4.54 -16.53
C GLY A 228 1.57 5.09 -15.57
N GLY A 229 0.40 4.48 -15.57
CA GLY A 229 -0.69 4.85 -14.66
C GLY A 229 -1.54 3.65 -14.29
N ILE A 230 -2.09 3.68 -13.09
CA ILE A 230 -3.02 2.70 -12.54
C ILE A 230 -4.44 3.30 -12.39
N SER A 231 -5.46 2.43 -12.45
CA SER A 231 -6.86 2.74 -12.13
C SER A 231 -7.40 3.86 -13.03
N TYR A 232 -7.78 5.01 -12.49
CA TYR A 232 -8.34 6.12 -13.26
C TYR A 232 -7.29 6.96 -14.00
N SER A 233 -6.01 6.79 -13.70
CA SER A 233 -4.93 7.63 -14.25
C SER A 233 -4.55 7.39 -15.72
N PRO A 234 -4.77 6.23 -16.37
CA PRO A 234 -4.58 6.10 -17.82
C PRO A 234 -5.41 7.10 -18.64
N LEU A 235 -6.57 7.54 -18.12
CA LEU A 235 -7.35 8.62 -18.73
C LEU A 235 -6.57 9.94 -18.79
N ILE A 236 -5.72 10.22 -17.80
CA ILE A 236 -4.84 11.40 -17.80
C ILE A 236 -3.87 11.33 -18.96
N LEU A 237 -3.25 10.16 -19.16
CA LEU A 237 -2.30 9.93 -20.25
C LEU A 237 -3.01 10.03 -21.61
N GLN A 238 -4.24 9.51 -21.71
CA GLN A 238 -5.07 9.65 -22.91
C GLN A 238 -5.34 11.12 -23.25
N LYS A 239 -5.85 11.88 -22.27
CA LYS A 239 -6.18 13.30 -22.42
C LYS A 239 -4.97 14.17 -22.81
N GLN A 240 -3.74 13.69 -22.55
CA GLN A 240 -2.50 14.37 -22.89
C GLN A 240 -1.87 13.90 -24.21
N GLY A 241 -2.49 12.97 -24.94
CA GLY A 241 -1.93 12.42 -26.19
C GLY A 241 -0.70 11.53 -25.96
N LEU A 242 -0.59 10.94 -24.76
CA LEU A 242 0.56 10.15 -24.33
C LEU A 242 0.35 8.64 -24.44
N LEU A 243 -0.80 8.18 -24.96
CA LEU A 243 -1.13 6.75 -25.10
C LEU A 243 -0.75 6.11 -26.45
N GLU A 244 0.07 6.75 -27.28
CA GLU A 244 0.34 6.21 -28.62
C GLU A 244 1.11 4.87 -28.64
N TYR A 245 1.79 4.47 -27.56
CA TYR A 245 2.33 3.12 -27.35
C TYR A 245 2.61 2.90 -25.85
N LEU A 246 1.58 2.80 -24.99
CA LEU A 246 1.81 2.72 -23.54
C LEU A 246 1.79 1.29 -22.98
N LEU A 247 2.80 0.99 -22.16
CA LEU A 247 2.80 -0.04 -21.14
C LEU A 247 1.71 0.28 -20.10
N ILE A 248 0.55 -0.36 -20.21
CA ILE A 248 -0.44 -0.35 -19.13
C ILE A 248 0.06 -1.36 -18.10
N ILE A 249 0.67 -0.88 -17.02
CA ILE A 249 0.83 -1.71 -15.81
C ILE A 249 -0.56 -1.73 -15.16
N LEU A 250 -1.43 -2.62 -15.66
CA LEU A 250 -2.52 -3.12 -14.85
C LEU A 250 -1.84 -3.89 -13.72
N LEU A 251 -1.94 -3.37 -12.49
CA LEU A 251 -1.69 -4.19 -11.32
C LEU A 251 -2.72 -5.33 -11.37
N ARG A 252 -2.26 -6.49 -11.83
CA ARG A 252 -2.76 -7.82 -11.50
C ARG A 252 -1.65 -8.41 -10.62
N ASP A 253 -1.86 -8.89 -9.41
CA ASP A 253 -2.94 -9.76 -8.89
C ASP A 253 -3.48 -9.34 -7.53
#